data_AF-A0AB36D3I1-F1
#
_entry.id   AF-A0AB36D3I1-F1
#
_cell.length_a   1.000
_cell.length_b   1.000
_cell.length_c   1.000
_cell.angle_alpha   90.00
_cell.angle_beta   90.00
_cell.angle_gamma   90.00
#
_symmetry.space_group_name_H-M   'P 1'
#
loop_
_entity.id
_entity.type
_entity.pdbx_description
1 polymer ?
#
loop_
_entity_poly.entity_id
_entity_poly.type
_entity_poly.pdbx_seq_one_letter_code
_entity_poly.pdbx_strand_id
1 'polypeptide(L)'
;MAHKAFTNLTTAWLLATLMIFFGETAMSSSLKLADPSELAGKWQATLSAKDDSPESRALQDKPSNVCVIDFQQTQTLGEGASCLSAWLDGKTATGWFPEPDGIAITGNEGSKILFLSRQRDGAYKATLKSALVITLVRQTQ
;
A
#
# COMPACT_ATOMS: atom_id res chain seq x y z
N MET A 1 55.22 -7.64 -36.02
CA MET A 1 54.62 -7.41 -34.68
C MET A 1 53.80 -6.11 -34.58
N ALA A 2 53.30 -5.53 -35.69
CA ALA A 2 52.55 -4.26 -35.65
C ALA A 2 51.01 -4.41 -35.75
N HIS A 3 50.50 -5.53 -36.30
CA HIS A 3 49.06 -5.72 -36.48
C HIS A 3 48.28 -6.01 -35.20
N LYS A 4 48.90 -6.62 -34.17
CA LYS A 4 48.20 -7.00 -32.93
C LYS A 4 47.89 -5.81 -32.02
N ALA A 5 48.66 -4.72 -32.10
CA ALA A 5 48.46 -3.54 -31.26
C ALA A 5 47.31 -2.64 -31.77
N PHE A 6 47.11 -2.60 -33.08
CA PHE A 6 46.13 -1.71 -33.73
C PHE A 6 44.68 -2.20 -33.56
N THR A 7 44.47 -3.52 -33.52
CA THR A 7 43.15 -4.14 -33.27
C THR A 7 42.67 -3.92 -31.83
N ASN A 8 43.57 -3.93 -30.85
CA ASN A 8 43.19 -3.75 -29.45
C ASN A 8 42.72 -2.32 -29.14
N LEU A 9 43.35 -1.31 -29.76
CA LEU A 9 43.01 0.10 -29.55
C LEU A 9 41.65 0.49 -30.16
N THR A 10 41.35 -0.06 -31.34
CA THR A 10 40.09 0.18 -32.06
C THR A 10 38.90 -0.50 -31.38
N THR A 11 39.10 -1.68 -30.81
CA THR A 11 38.07 -2.42 -30.05
C THR A 11 37.71 -1.72 -28.73
N ALA A 12 38.70 -1.14 -28.04
CA ALA A 12 38.47 -0.39 -26.80
C ALA A 12 37.65 0.89 -27.03
N TRP A 13 37.84 1.58 -28.16
CA TRP A 13 37.10 2.80 -28.49
C TRP A 13 35.63 2.53 -28.87
N LEU A 14 35.35 1.40 -29.52
CA LEU A 14 33.99 0.95 -29.83
C LEU A 14 33.20 0.58 -28.56
N LEU A 15 33.86 0.02 -27.54
CA LEU A 15 33.20 -0.29 -26.25
C LEU A 15 32.89 0.97 -25.43
N ALA A 16 33.77 1.98 -25.46
CA ALA A 16 33.54 3.23 -24.74
C ALA A 16 32.39 4.07 -25.33
N THR A 17 32.23 4.07 -26.66
CA THR A 17 31.12 4.77 -27.32
C THR A 17 29.77 4.11 -27.05
N LEU A 18 29.71 2.77 -26.97
CA LEU A 18 28.49 2.02 -26.67
C LEU A 18 27.89 2.39 -25.30
N MET A 19 28.72 2.60 -24.27
CA MET A 19 28.28 2.92 -22.91
C MET A 19 27.69 4.34 -22.75
N ILE A 20 27.91 5.23 -23.72
CA ILE A 20 27.40 6.62 -23.68
C ILE A 20 25.99 6.71 -24.28
N PHE A 21 25.63 5.80 -25.20
CA PHE A 21 24.30 5.79 -25.85
C PHE A 21 23.22 5.02 -25.07
N PHE A 22 23.62 4.18 -24.11
CA PHE A 22 22.71 3.53 -23.16
C PHE A 22 22.68 4.25 -21.81
N GLY A 23 22.75 5.59 -21.83
CA GLY A 23 22.26 6.40 -20.74
C GLY A 23 20.75 6.23 -20.65
N GLU A 24 20.31 5.11 -20.08
CA GLU A 24 18.92 4.85 -19.79
C GLU A 24 18.40 6.01 -18.95
N THR A 25 17.50 6.80 -19.54
CA THR A 25 16.67 7.71 -18.79
C THR A 25 15.71 6.85 -17.97
N ALA A 26 16.21 6.28 -16.88
CA ALA A 26 15.36 5.81 -15.80
C ALA A 26 14.68 7.06 -15.21
N MET A 27 13.64 7.56 -15.90
CA MET A 27 12.77 8.58 -15.34
C MET A 27 12.18 7.98 -14.07
N SER A 28 12.49 8.62 -12.94
CA SER A 28 11.74 8.38 -11.71
C SER A 28 10.29 8.75 -11.98
N SER A 29 9.46 7.75 -12.26
CA SER A 29 8.02 7.95 -12.37
C SER A 29 7.48 8.11 -10.96
N SER A 30 7.01 9.32 -10.64
CA SER A 30 6.40 9.60 -9.35
C SER A 30 4.94 9.15 -9.36
N LEU A 31 4.50 8.50 -8.28
CA LEU A 31 3.10 8.15 -8.09
C LEU A 31 2.31 9.41 -7.74
N LYS A 32 1.17 9.61 -8.41
CA LYS A 32 0.21 10.66 -8.08
C LYS A 32 -0.33 10.40 -6.67
N LEU A 33 -0.30 11.43 -5.82
CA LEU A 33 -1.05 11.46 -4.58
C LEU A 33 -2.54 11.68 -4.89
N ALA A 34 -3.41 10.78 -4.43
CA ALA A 34 -4.85 10.92 -4.62
C ALA A 34 -5.41 12.08 -3.81
N ASP A 35 -6.38 12.81 -4.38
CA ASP A 35 -7.15 13.80 -3.62
C ASP A 35 -8.09 13.07 -2.64
N PRO A 36 -8.28 13.56 -1.39
CA PRO A 36 -9.19 12.92 -0.43
C PRO A 36 -10.61 12.71 -0.95
N SER A 37 -11.14 13.59 -1.82
CA SER A 37 -12.45 13.41 -2.42
C SER A 37 -12.54 12.17 -3.32
N GLU A 38 -11.43 11.75 -3.94
CA GLU A 38 -11.36 10.52 -4.75
C GLU A 38 -11.52 9.27 -3.88
N LEU A 39 -11.12 9.31 -2.60
CA LEU A 39 -11.13 8.17 -1.68
C LEU A 39 -12.24 8.20 -0.62
N ALA A 40 -12.93 9.33 -0.47
CA ALA A 40 -14.07 9.45 0.42
C ALA A 40 -15.22 8.49 0.02
N GLY A 41 -16.07 8.15 0.99
CA GLY A 41 -17.23 7.27 0.83
C GLY A 41 -17.13 5.98 1.65
N LYS A 42 -18.06 5.05 1.38
CA LYS A 42 -18.13 3.78 2.13
C LYS A 42 -17.19 2.72 1.56
N TRP A 43 -16.49 2.07 2.47
CA TRP A 43 -15.57 0.96 2.19
C TRP A 43 -15.93 -0.24 3.03
N GLN A 44 -15.73 -1.44 2.49
CA GLN A 44 -15.81 -2.67 3.27
C GLN A 44 -14.40 -3.13 3.61
N ALA A 45 -14.11 -3.24 4.90
CA ALA A 45 -12.92 -3.88 5.41
C ALA A 45 -13.26 -5.32 5.83
N THR A 46 -12.40 -6.26 5.46
CA THR A 46 -12.51 -7.68 5.84
C THR A 46 -11.21 -8.13 6.48
N LEU A 47 -11.29 -8.72 7.67
CA LEU A 47 -10.21 -9.36 8.38
C LEU A 47 -10.19 -10.85 8.03
N SER A 48 -9.08 -11.33 7.48
CA SER A 48 -8.89 -12.74 7.13
C SER A 48 -7.54 -13.24 7.61
N ALA A 49 -7.45 -14.51 7.96
CA ALA A 49 -6.15 -15.16 8.12
C ALA A 49 -5.49 -15.43 6.76
N LYS A 50 -4.18 -15.67 6.77
CA LYS A 50 -3.48 -16.20 5.58
C LYS A 50 -3.82 -17.67 5.34
N ASP A 51 -4.02 -18.42 6.42
CA ASP A 51 -4.34 -19.85 6.42
C ASP A 51 -5.53 -20.13 7.33
N ASP A 52 -6.31 -21.17 7.03
CA ASP A 52 -7.54 -21.55 7.74
C ASP A 52 -7.32 -22.37 9.03
N SER A 53 -6.23 -22.12 9.76
CA SER A 53 -5.95 -22.85 11.00
C SER A 53 -7.02 -22.59 12.09
N PRO A 54 -7.25 -23.54 13.02
CA PRO A 54 -8.20 -23.33 14.12
C PRO A 54 -7.90 -22.08 14.97
N GLU A 55 -6.62 -21.78 15.16
CA GLU A 55 -6.13 -20.60 15.88
C GLU A 55 -6.48 -19.31 15.12
N SER A 56 -6.36 -19.33 13.80
CA SER A 56 -6.62 -18.18 12.95
C SER A 56 -8.12 -17.89 12.80
N ARG A 57 -8.97 -18.92 12.88
CA ARG A 57 -10.43 -18.79 12.94
C ARG A 57 -10.89 -18.18 14.26
N ALA A 58 -10.33 -18.63 15.38
CA ALA A 58 -10.64 -18.07 16.69
C ALA A 58 -10.35 -16.55 16.79
N LEU A 59 -9.36 -16.06 16.04
CA LEU A 59 -9.04 -14.63 15.95
C LEU A 59 -9.98 -13.85 15.01
N GLN A 60 -10.68 -14.52 14.08
CA GLN A 60 -11.63 -13.89 13.15
C GLN A 60 -13.07 -13.86 13.70
N ASP A 61 -13.42 -14.76 14.62
CA ASP A 61 -14.79 -14.95 15.11
C ASP A 61 -15.30 -13.85 16.07
N LYS A 62 -14.50 -12.82 16.42
CA LYS A 62 -14.91 -11.76 17.36
C LYS A 62 -14.32 -10.39 17.02
N PRO A 63 -15.10 -9.29 17.12
CA PRO A 63 -16.56 -9.19 17.18
C PRO A 63 -17.23 -9.25 15.78
N SER A 64 -16.47 -8.97 14.72
CA SER A 64 -16.86 -9.16 13.32
C SER A 64 -15.59 -9.20 12.49
N ASN A 65 -15.54 -10.07 11.48
CA ASN A 65 -14.47 -10.09 10.48
C ASN A 65 -14.76 -9.13 9.32
N VAL A 66 -15.89 -8.42 9.34
CA VAL A 66 -16.28 -7.43 8.31
C VAL A 66 -16.72 -6.13 8.97
N CYS A 67 -16.21 -5.00 8.49
CA CYS A 67 -16.62 -3.66 8.89
C CYS A 67 -16.94 -2.82 7.65
N VAL A 68 -18.06 -2.10 7.64
CA VAL A 68 -18.29 -1.03 6.65
C VAL A 68 -17.83 0.27 7.28
N ILE A 69 -16.87 0.94 6.65
CA ILE A 69 -16.19 2.13 7.16
C ILE A 69 -16.49 3.31 6.27
N ASP A 70 -16.95 4.40 6.87
CA ASP A 70 -17.18 5.67 6.19
C ASP A 70 -15.92 6.53 6.21
N PHE A 71 -15.32 6.75 5.04
CA PHE A 71 -14.20 7.65 4.86
C PHE A 71 -14.74 9.04 4.54
N GLN A 72 -14.71 9.94 5.50
CA GLN A 72 -15.26 11.29 5.32
C GLN A 72 -14.28 12.18 4.57
N GLN A 73 -14.79 13.15 3.82
CA GLN A 73 -13.97 14.13 3.08
C GLN A 73 -13.04 14.96 3.98
N THR A 74 -13.43 15.13 5.25
CA THR A 74 -12.63 15.77 6.31
C THR A 74 -11.46 14.91 6.79
N GLN A 75 -11.19 13.78 6.15
CA GLN A 75 -10.09 12.86 6.48
C GLN A 75 -10.23 12.23 7.87
N THR A 76 -11.48 12.17 8.35
CA THR A 76 -11.93 11.48 9.55
C THR A 76 -12.60 10.17 9.18
N LEU A 77 -12.55 9.19 10.08
CA LEU A 77 -13.33 7.96 9.97
C LEU A 77 -14.67 8.14 10.67
N GLY A 78 -15.75 7.88 9.95
CA GLY A 78 -17.12 7.96 10.43
C GLY A 78 -17.64 6.64 11.00
N GLU A 79 -18.84 6.25 10.55
CA GLU A 79 -19.43 4.95 10.86
C GLU A 79 -18.44 3.82 10.57
N GLY A 80 -18.35 2.82 11.45
CA GLY A 80 -17.44 1.67 11.30
C GLY A 80 -16.01 1.88 11.83
N ALA A 81 -15.63 3.09 12.25
CA ALA A 81 -14.32 3.36 12.84
C ALA A 81 -14.03 2.50 14.08
N SER A 82 -15.03 2.33 14.96
CA SER A 82 -14.93 1.48 16.15
C SER A 82 -14.74 0.00 15.81
N CYS A 83 -15.41 -0.47 14.75
CA CYS A 83 -15.29 -1.84 14.24
C CYS A 83 -13.87 -2.09 13.74
N LEU A 84 -13.32 -1.20 12.92
CA LEU A 84 -11.91 -1.29 12.47
C LEU A 84 -10.94 -1.24 13.66
N SER A 85 -11.18 -0.35 14.62
CA SER A 85 -10.31 -0.17 15.80
C SER A 85 -10.17 -1.44 16.64
N ALA A 86 -11.21 -2.28 16.67
CA ALA A 86 -11.17 -3.58 17.37
C ALA A 86 -10.06 -4.52 16.84
N TRP A 87 -9.55 -4.28 15.63
CA TRP A 87 -8.49 -5.08 15.02
C TRP A 87 -7.07 -4.52 15.23
N LEU A 88 -6.92 -3.33 15.83
CA LEU A 88 -5.65 -2.57 15.81
C LEU A 88 -4.88 -2.59 17.13
N ASP A 89 -4.87 -3.71 17.85
CA ASP A 89 -4.09 -3.92 19.09
C ASP A 89 -4.29 -2.80 20.14
N GLY A 90 -5.52 -2.37 20.34
CA GLY A 90 -5.88 -1.33 21.32
C GLY A 90 -5.71 0.12 20.84
N LYS A 91 -5.33 0.33 19.58
CA LYS A 91 -5.30 1.67 18.98
C LYS A 91 -6.68 2.06 18.44
N THR A 92 -7.05 3.31 18.66
CA THR A 92 -8.30 3.87 18.12
C THR A 92 -8.03 4.48 16.76
N ALA A 93 -8.73 4.03 15.73
CA ALA A 93 -8.73 4.63 14.40
C ALA A 93 -9.73 5.78 14.35
N THR A 94 -9.25 6.99 14.07
CA THR A 94 -10.08 8.20 14.02
C THR A 94 -9.98 8.94 12.70
N GLY A 95 -8.92 8.72 11.93
CA GLY A 95 -8.71 9.41 10.67
C GLY A 95 -8.05 8.54 9.62
N TRP A 96 -7.88 9.13 8.45
CA TRP A 96 -7.24 8.49 7.31
C TRP A 96 -6.57 9.53 6.41
N PHE A 97 -5.56 9.12 5.64
CA PHE A 97 -4.86 10.01 4.71
C PHE A 97 -4.45 9.23 3.44
N PRO A 98 -4.66 9.79 2.22
CA PRO A 98 -4.13 9.17 1.00
C PRO A 98 -2.60 9.18 1.02
N GLU A 99 -1.96 8.07 0.66
CA GLU A 99 -0.53 8.04 0.33
C GLU A 99 -0.38 7.64 -1.15
N PRO A 100 0.72 7.96 -1.85
CA PRO A 100 0.85 7.71 -3.29
C PRO A 100 0.63 6.24 -3.70
N ASP A 101 0.96 5.31 -2.79
CA ASP A 101 0.86 3.86 -2.96
C ASP A 101 -0.14 3.22 -1.98
N GLY A 102 -1.00 4.00 -1.31
CA GLY A 102 -1.89 3.42 -0.31
C GLY A 102 -2.75 4.42 0.45
N ILE A 103 -3.16 3.98 1.64
CA ILE A 103 -3.96 4.76 2.58
C ILE A 103 -3.37 4.55 3.97
N ALA A 104 -3.08 5.64 4.67
CA ALA A 104 -2.79 5.60 6.09
C ALA A 104 -4.09 5.66 6.90
N ILE A 105 -4.23 4.82 7.91
CA ILE A 105 -5.19 5.00 8.99
C ILE A 105 -4.47 5.67 10.15
N THR A 106 -5.09 6.67 10.75
CA THR A 106 -4.51 7.50 11.80
C THR A 106 -5.29 7.40 13.12
N GLY A 107 -4.57 7.61 14.22
CA GLY A 107 -5.14 7.74 15.56
C GLY A 107 -5.45 9.18 15.95
N ASN A 108 -5.85 9.39 17.22
CA ASN A 108 -6.36 10.67 17.75
C ASN A 108 -5.38 11.84 17.55
N GLU A 109 -4.08 11.57 17.60
CA GLU A 109 -3.01 12.55 17.43
C GLU A 109 -2.50 12.67 15.98
N GLY A 110 -3.19 12.07 15.01
CA GLY A 110 -2.77 12.02 13.61
C GLY A 110 -1.61 11.07 13.33
N SER A 111 -1.16 10.29 14.33
CA SER A 111 -0.13 9.27 14.15
C SER A 111 -0.61 8.18 13.21
N LYS A 112 0.26 7.71 12.30
CA LYS A 112 -0.04 6.56 11.43
C LYS A 112 -0.05 5.28 12.26
N ILE A 113 -1.20 4.60 12.31
CA ILE A 113 -1.38 3.37 13.09
C ILE A 113 -1.50 2.11 12.23
N LEU A 114 -1.93 2.25 10.97
CA LEU A 114 -1.99 1.19 9.97
C LEU A 114 -1.73 1.77 8.59
N PHE A 115 -1.01 1.05 7.73
CA PHE A 115 -0.85 1.39 6.32
C PHE A 115 -1.49 0.31 5.45
N LEU A 116 -2.42 0.72 4.58
CA LEU A 116 -3.13 -0.11 3.62
C LEU A 116 -2.53 0.12 2.23
N SER A 117 -1.69 -0.81 1.77
CA SER A 117 -1.04 -0.71 0.46
C SER A 117 -2.04 -0.95 -0.66
N ARG A 118 -2.02 -0.08 -1.68
CA ARG A 118 -2.86 -0.19 -2.87
C ARG A 118 -2.47 -1.44 -3.65
N GLN A 119 -3.44 -2.32 -3.88
CA GLN A 119 -3.27 -3.49 -4.75
C GLN A 119 -3.70 -3.15 -6.18
N ARG A 120 -4.81 -2.43 -6.28
CA ARG A 120 -5.38 -1.83 -7.50
C ARG A 120 -6.36 -0.75 -7.08
N ASP A 121 -6.91 -0.01 -8.04
CA ASP A 121 -7.91 1.01 -7.73
C ASP A 121 -9.12 0.40 -7.01
N GLY A 122 -9.49 1.01 -5.89
CA GLY A 122 -10.60 0.54 -5.06
C GLY A 122 -10.30 -0.71 -4.22
N ALA A 123 -9.05 -1.21 -4.17
CA ALA A 123 -8.68 -2.35 -3.33
C ALA A 123 -7.30 -2.18 -2.66
N TYR A 124 -7.29 -2.25 -1.33
CA TYR A 124 -6.11 -2.05 -0.49
C TYR A 124 -5.95 -3.19 0.51
N LYS A 125 -4.73 -3.36 1.03
CA LYS A 125 -4.41 -4.48 1.91
C LYS A 125 -3.37 -4.11 2.96
N ALA A 126 -3.52 -4.65 4.16
CA ALA A 126 -2.53 -4.54 5.23
C ALA A 126 -2.36 -5.89 5.93
N THR A 127 -1.15 -6.16 6.43
CA THR A 127 -0.89 -7.31 7.31
C THR A 127 -0.67 -6.80 8.72
N LEU A 128 -1.43 -7.32 9.67
CA LEU A 128 -1.32 -7.01 11.10
C LEU A 128 -0.17 -7.79 11.74
N LYS A 129 0.23 -7.39 12.96
CA LYS A 129 1.24 -8.10 13.75
C LYS A 129 0.83 -9.55 14.07
N SER A 130 -0.48 -9.79 14.21
CA SER A 130 -1.08 -11.11 14.38
C SER A 130 -1.02 -11.99 13.11
N ALA A 131 -0.37 -11.52 12.03
CA ALA A 131 -0.35 -12.11 10.70
C ALA A 131 -1.71 -12.18 9.98
N LEU A 132 -2.79 -11.71 10.62
CA LEU A 132 -4.06 -11.46 9.98
C LEU A 132 -3.92 -10.35 8.94
N VAL A 133 -4.82 -10.37 7.98
CA VAL A 133 -4.80 -9.51 6.82
C VAL A 133 -6.09 -8.72 6.79
N ILE A 134 -5.98 -7.40 6.67
CA ILE A 134 -7.11 -6.52 6.37
C ILE A 134 -7.13 -6.30 4.87
N THR A 135 -8.27 -6.58 4.23
CA THR A 135 -8.56 -6.17 2.85
C THR A 135 -9.61 -5.08 2.89
N LEU A 136 -9.36 -3.95 2.24
CA LEU A 136 -10.28 -2.82 2.13
C LEU A 136 -10.72 -2.69 0.67
N VAL A 137 -12.03 -2.79 0.41
CA VAL A 137 -12.61 -2.68 -0.93
C VAL A 137 -13.70 -1.63 -0.97
N ARG A 138 -13.74 -0.84 -2.04
CA ARG A 138 -14.74 0.21 -2.20
C ARG A 138 -16.12 -0.43 -2.32
N GLN A 139 -17.09 0.04 -1.55
CA GLN A 139 -18.47 -0.34 -1.81
C GLN A 139 -18.92 0.38 -3.08
N THR A 140 -19.24 -0.39 -4.12
CA THR A 140 -20.00 0.13 -5.24
C THR A 140 -21.40 0.42 -4.74
N GLN A 141 -21.81 1.69 -4.79
CA GLN A 141 -23.20 2.07 -4.61
C GLN A 141 -24.08 1.47 -5.71
#